data_AF-A0A379FQD4-F1
#
_entry.id   AF-A0A379FQD4-F1
#
_cell.length_a   1.000
_cell.length_b   1.000
_cell.length_c   1.000
_cell.angle_alpha   90.00
_cell.angle_beta   90.00
_cell.angle_gamma   90.00
#
_symmetry.space_group_name_H-M   'P 1'
#
loop_
_entity.id
_entity.type
_entity.pdbx_description
1 polymer ?
#
loop_
_entity_poly.entity_id
_entity_poly.type
_entity_poly.pdbx_seq_one_letter_code
_entity_poly.pdbx_strand_id
1 'polypeptide(L)'
;MPGGIGAVAYNAIVAQRPAEPGTIVAFSGGSLLNLAQGKFGRYNENDVRWLASVGSDYGMIAVRADSPYKTLKDLMDTFKKDPNSIVFGAGGSIGSQDWMKTALLAKAIDIDPRKMRYVAFEGGGETLTALLGNHIQVLSGDISEMTPYINEGKIRILAVYSDKRLEDGLSDIPTAKEQGYDIVWPIIRGFYMGPKVSDADYNQWVEAFQKLQQTDEFKKQRELRGLFEYNLTGQELDSYVKKEIEQYREQARAFGLAK
;
A
#
# COMPACT_ATOMS: atom_id res chain seq x y z
N MET A 1 3.58 -18.97 4.41
CA MET A 1 2.19 -19.45 4.53
C MET A 1 1.25 -18.37 4.00
N PRO A 2 0.58 -18.59 2.86
CA PRO A 2 -0.41 -17.64 2.34
C PRO A 2 -1.75 -17.73 3.10
N GLY A 3 -2.56 -16.68 3.00
CA GLY A 3 -3.94 -16.66 3.51
C GLY A 3 -4.27 -15.41 4.33
N GLY A 4 -5.45 -14.82 4.08
CA GLY A 4 -5.99 -13.68 4.83
C GLY A 4 -5.13 -12.41 4.80
N ILE A 5 -4.31 -12.22 3.75
CA ILE A 5 -3.34 -11.11 3.63
C ILE A 5 -2.43 -11.03 4.88
N GLY A 6 -1.94 -12.19 5.33
CA GLY A 6 -1.03 -12.31 6.47
C GLY A 6 -1.67 -12.84 7.75
N ALA A 7 -3.00 -12.86 7.86
CA ALA A 7 -3.70 -13.31 9.08
C ALA A 7 -3.31 -14.74 9.51
N VAL A 8 -3.15 -15.65 8.55
CA VAL A 8 -2.80 -17.05 8.84
C VAL A 8 -1.39 -17.14 9.44
N ALA A 9 -0.42 -16.48 8.81
CA ALA A 9 0.96 -16.48 9.29
C ALA A 9 1.06 -15.78 10.66
N TYR A 10 0.39 -14.63 10.82
CA TYR A 10 0.34 -13.88 12.07
C TYR A 10 -0.19 -14.73 13.22
N ASN A 11 -1.36 -15.35 13.03
CA ASN A 11 -1.98 -16.18 14.06
C ASN A 11 -1.11 -17.40 14.40
N ALA A 12 -0.46 -18.01 13.40
CA ALA A 12 0.44 -19.14 13.62
C ALA A 12 1.68 -18.75 14.43
N ILE A 13 2.31 -17.60 14.12
CA ILE A 13 3.47 -17.12 14.87
C ILE A 13 3.10 -16.82 16.32
N VAL A 14 2.03 -16.06 16.55
CA VAL A 14 1.61 -15.67 17.90
C VAL A 14 1.21 -16.88 18.73
N ALA A 15 0.48 -17.84 18.15
CA ALA A 15 -0.06 -18.97 18.88
C ALA A 15 0.93 -20.15 19.04
N GLN A 16 1.74 -20.44 18.02
CA GLN A 16 2.48 -21.70 17.92
C GLN A 16 4.00 -21.51 17.98
N ARG A 17 4.51 -20.36 17.57
CA ARG A 17 5.95 -20.07 17.50
C ARG A 17 6.33 -18.76 18.19
N PRO A 18 5.78 -18.44 19.39
CA PRO A 18 5.89 -17.10 19.93
C PRO A 18 7.32 -16.71 20.34
N ALA A 19 8.17 -17.69 20.66
CA ALA A 19 9.53 -17.46 21.16
C ALA A 19 10.63 -17.93 20.20
N GLU A 20 10.29 -18.35 18.97
CA GLU A 20 11.26 -18.97 18.05
C GLU A 20 12.16 -17.89 17.41
N PRO A 21 13.46 -17.82 17.75
CA PRO A 21 14.31 -16.69 17.37
C PRO A 21 14.72 -16.70 15.89
N GLY A 22 14.63 -17.86 15.23
CA GLY A 22 14.96 -18.02 13.81
C GLY A 22 13.81 -17.74 12.85
N THR A 23 12.60 -17.43 13.36
CA THR A 23 11.42 -17.20 12.51
C THR A 23 11.13 -15.70 12.39
N ILE A 24 11.39 -15.15 11.20
CA ILE A 24 10.94 -13.82 10.78
C ILE A 24 9.81 -13.98 9.75
N VAL A 25 8.80 -13.11 9.81
CA VAL A 25 7.62 -13.20 8.93
C VAL A 25 7.36 -11.90 8.22
N ALA A 26 7.20 -11.99 6.90
CA ALA A 26 6.92 -10.84 6.05
C ALA A 26 5.53 -10.26 6.32
N PHE A 27 5.43 -8.93 6.29
CA PHE A 27 4.17 -8.19 6.28
C PHE A 27 4.22 -7.09 5.21
N SER A 28 3.06 -6.57 4.85
CA SER A 28 2.93 -5.35 4.05
C SER A 28 1.88 -4.40 4.65
N GLY A 29 1.76 -3.19 4.11
CA GLY A 29 0.66 -2.28 4.43
C GLY A 29 -0.73 -2.94 4.32
N GLY A 30 -0.91 -3.88 3.39
CA GLY A 30 -2.14 -4.69 3.29
C GLY A 30 -2.40 -5.57 4.52
N SER A 31 -1.37 -6.15 5.13
CA SER A 31 -1.49 -6.86 6.39
C SER A 31 -1.88 -5.92 7.53
N LEU A 32 -1.27 -4.73 7.59
CA LEU A 32 -1.58 -3.72 8.60
C LEU A 32 -3.02 -3.21 8.48
N LEU A 33 -3.50 -2.97 7.26
CA LEU A 33 -4.89 -2.57 7.00
C LEU A 33 -5.89 -3.65 7.42
N ASN A 34 -5.62 -4.92 7.10
CA ASN A 34 -6.49 -6.02 7.55
C ASN A 34 -6.47 -6.17 9.08
N LEU A 35 -5.31 -5.98 9.72
CA LEU A 35 -5.17 -5.95 11.17
C LEU A 35 -5.99 -4.81 11.78
N ALA A 36 -5.91 -3.60 11.21
CA ALA A 36 -6.71 -2.43 11.61
C ALA A 36 -8.22 -2.65 11.48
N GLN A 37 -8.64 -3.40 10.45
CA GLN A 37 -10.04 -3.81 10.24
C GLN A 37 -10.49 -5.00 11.12
N GLY A 38 -9.62 -5.51 12.01
CA GLY A 38 -9.96 -6.63 12.91
C GLY A 38 -10.01 -8.00 12.23
N LYS A 39 -9.48 -8.15 11.01
CA LYS A 39 -9.53 -9.41 10.24
C LYS A 39 -8.56 -10.48 10.75
N PHE A 40 -7.70 -10.15 11.71
CA PHE A 40 -6.76 -11.09 12.33
C PHE A 40 -7.37 -11.74 13.59
N GLY A 41 -8.64 -11.48 13.88
CA GLY A 41 -9.36 -12.07 15.00
C GLY A 41 -9.03 -11.35 16.30
N ARG A 42 -8.58 -12.10 17.32
CA ARG A 42 -8.32 -11.54 18.66
C ARG A 42 -7.00 -10.78 18.79
N TYR A 43 -6.11 -10.89 17.81
CA TYR A 43 -4.80 -10.29 17.88
C TYR A 43 -4.77 -8.89 17.22
N ASN A 44 -3.86 -8.05 17.71
CA ASN A 44 -3.68 -6.66 17.30
C ASN A 44 -2.18 -6.35 17.13
N GLU A 45 -1.87 -5.11 16.76
CA GLU A 45 -0.52 -4.61 16.49
C GLU A 45 0.53 -4.82 17.59
N ASN A 46 0.12 -5.15 18.81
CA ASN A 46 1.00 -5.39 19.96
C ASN A 46 1.33 -6.87 20.18
N ASP A 47 0.78 -7.80 19.39
CA ASP A 47 0.97 -9.25 19.58
C ASP A 47 2.19 -9.81 18.84
N VAL A 48 3.04 -8.96 18.26
CA VAL A 48 4.30 -9.32 17.60
C VAL A 48 5.39 -8.28 17.88
N ARG A 49 6.64 -8.63 17.59
CA ARG A 49 7.78 -7.69 17.60
C ARG A 49 8.07 -7.23 16.18
N TRP A 50 7.72 -6.00 15.83
CA TRP A 50 8.02 -5.42 14.50
C TRP A 50 9.54 -5.26 14.35
N LEU A 51 10.13 -5.84 13.30
CA LEU A 51 11.58 -6.02 13.22
C LEU A 51 12.27 -4.98 12.33
N ALA A 52 12.00 -5.02 11.03
CA ALA A 52 12.64 -4.15 10.06
C ALA A 52 11.80 -4.03 8.79
N SER A 53 11.78 -2.85 8.18
CA SER A 53 11.28 -2.69 6.82
C SER A 53 12.38 -3.00 5.80
N VAL A 54 11.97 -3.32 4.58
CA VAL A 54 12.87 -3.54 3.45
C VAL A 54 12.67 -2.55 2.30
N GLY A 55 11.73 -1.63 2.49
CA GLY A 55 11.37 -0.60 1.54
C GLY A 55 9.87 -0.33 1.58
N SER A 56 9.46 0.67 0.81
CA SER A 56 8.05 1.00 0.60
C SER A 56 7.75 0.97 -0.89
N ASP A 57 6.52 0.63 -1.23
CA ASP A 57 5.90 1.00 -2.49
C ASP A 57 4.99 2.21 -2.28
N TYR A 58 4.39 2.74 -3.35
CA TYR A 58 3.43 3.84 -3.25
C TYR A 58 2.20 3.59 -4.10
N GLY A 59 1.04 3.94 -3.55
CA GLY A 59 -0.21 3.93 -4.29
C GLY A 59 -0.15 4.93 -5.44
N MET A 60 -0.84 4.64 -6.54
CA MET A 60 -0.98 5.56 -7.64
C MET A 60 -2.34 5.45 -8.32
N ILE A 61 -2.64 6.43 -9.17
CA ILE A 61 -3.81 6.43 -10.04
C ILE A 61 -3.37 6.62 -11.48
N ALA A 62 -3.82 5.73 -12.36
CA ALA A 62 -3.52 5.76 -13.78
C ALA A 62 -4.78 5.71 -14.64
N VAL A 63 -4.62 6.23 -15.86
CA VAL A 63 -5.61 6.18 -16.93
C VAL A 63 -4.94 5.72 -18.22
N ARG A 64 -5.72 5.38 -19.25
CA ARG A 64 -5.16 5.15 -20.59
C ARG A 64 -4.45 6.40 -21.10
N ALA A 65 -3.42 6.23 -21.92
CA ALA A 65 -2.66 7.36 -22.47
C ALA A 65 -3.55 8.34 -23.27
N ASP A 66 -4.55 7.83 -24.00
CA ASP A 66 -5.51 8.63 -24.78
C ASP A 66 -6.72 9.12 -23.98
N SER A 67 -6.79 8.83 -22.67
CA SER A 67 -7.84 9.33 -21.78
C SER A 67 -7.99 10.85 -21.86
N PRO A 68 -9.22 11.39 -21.76
CA PRO A 68 -9.44 12.82 -21.65
C PRO A 68 -8.82 13.41 -20.37
N TYR A 69 -8.60 12.60 -19.34
CA TYR A 69 -7.97 13.05 -18.10
C TYR A 69 -6.45 13.14 -18.29
N LYS A 70 -5.91 14.37 -18.25
CA LYS A 70 -4.47 14.64 -18.40
C LYS A 70 -3.80 14.88 -17.06
N THR A 71 -4.57 15.36 -16.07
CA THR A 71 -4.13 15.63 -14.70
C THR A 71 -5.05 14.94 -13.69
N LEU A 72 -4.62 14.82 -12.43
CA LEU A 72 -5.51 14.37 -11.36
C LEU A 72 -6.69 15.33 -11.21
N LYS A 73 -6.48 16.64 -11.41
CA LYS A 73 -7.56 17.64 -11.33
C LYS A 73 -8.67 17.39 -12.36
N ASP A 74 -8.34 17.04 -13.60
CA ASP A 74 -9.36 16.74 -14.63
C ASP A 74 -10.25 15.56 -14.21
N LEU A 75 -9.62 14.53 -13.63
CA LEU A 75 -10.31 13.37 -13.10
C LEU A 75 -11.24 13.78 -11.94
N MET A 76 -10.71 14.52 -10.98
CA MET A 76 -11.42 14.91 -9.76
C MET A 76 -12.58 15.88 -10.04
N ASP A 77 -12.41 16.83 -10.96
CA ASP A 77 -13.48 17.74 -11.40
C ASP A 77 -14.64 16.96 -12.05
N THR A 78 -14.31 15.94 -12.86
CA THR A 78 -15.32 15.08 -13.50
C THR A 78 -16.00 14.21 -12.47
N PHE A 79 -15.22 13.59 -11.58
CA PHE A 79 -15.73 12.72 -10.52
C PHE A 79 -16.67 13.48 -9.56
N LYS A 80 -16.35 14.75 -9.26
CA LYS A 80 -17.17 15.63 -8.42
C LYS A 80 -18.53 15.94 -9.05
N LYS A 81 -18.57 16.12 -10.38
CA LYS A 81 -19.80 16.46 -11.12
C LYS A 81 -20.72 15.25 -11.25
N ASP A 82 -20.16 14.09 -11.56
CA ASP A 82 -20.91 12.84 -11.68
C ASP A 82 -20.09 11.65 -11.14
N PRO A 83 -20.36 11.22 -9.89
CA PRO A 83 -19.69 10.05 -9.30
C PRO A 83 -19.89 8.74 -10.09
N ASN A 84 -20.91 8.67 -10.94
CA ASN A 84 -21.23 7.48 -11.74
C ASN A 84 -20.60 7.51 -13.15
N SER A 85 -19.99 8.62 -13.57
CA SER A 85 -19.41 8.72 -14.92
C SER A 85 -18.06 8.02 -15.05
N ILE A 86 -17.44 7.65 -13.93
CA ILE A 86 -16.08 7.08 -13.88
C ILE A 86 -16.15 5.70 -13.24
N VAL A 87 -15.70 4.68 -13.96
CA VAL A 87 -15.49 3.35 -13.41
C VAL A 87 -14.04 3.21 -12.96
N PHE A 88 -13.85 3.06 -11.67
CA PHE A 88 -12.57 2.74 -11.06
C PHE A 88 -12.39 1.22 -11.01
N GLY A 89 -11.20 0.74 -11.33
CA GLY A 89 -10.84 -0.66 -11.16
C GLY A 89 -9.57 -0.78 -10.33
N ALA A 90 -9.52 -1.83 -9.53
CA ALA A 90 -8.35 -2.12 -8.70
C ALA A 90 -8.30 -3.58 -8.24
N GLY A 91 -7.13 -3.97 -7.72
CA GLY A 91 -6.92 -5.26 -7.09
C GLY A 91 -7.71 -5.40 -5.80
N GLY A 92 -8.49 -6.47 -5.72
CA GLY A 92 -9.24 -6.82 -4.52
C GLY A 92 -10.56 -6.06 -4.35
N SER A 93 -11.30 -6.50 -3.34
CA SER A 93 -12.66 -6.05 -3.05
C SER A 93 -12.72 -4.75 -2.25
N ILE A 94 -13.94 -4.25 -2.02
CA ILE A 94 -14.20 -3.09 -1.17
C ILE A 94 -13.49 -3.26 0.18
N GLY A 95 -12.70 -2.24 0.54
CA GLY A 95 -11.85 -2.23 1.74
C GLY A 95 -10.47 -2.88 1.58
N SER A 96 -10.09 -3.32 0.37
CA SER A 96 -8.69 -3.63 0.04
C SER A 96 -7.83 -2.36 0.01
N GLN A 97 -6.51 -2.53 0.00
CA GLN A 97 -5.55 -1.42 -0.15
C GLN A 97 -5.85 -0.58 -1.39
N ASP A 98 -6.10 -1.21 -2.54
CA ASP A 98 -6.33 -0.47 -3.79
C ASP A 98 -7.70 0.19 -3.82
N TRP A 99 -8.71 -0.42 -3.19
CA TRP A 99 -9.98 0.26 -2.99
C TRP A 99 -9.81 1.50 -2.09
N MET A 100 -9.04 1.40 -1.00
CA MET A 100 -8.81 2.54 -0.10
C MET A 100 -8.20 3.74 -0.82
N LYS A 101 -7.27 3.52 -1.74
CA LYS A 101 -6.69 4.57 -2.59
C LYS A 101 -7.76 5.34 -3.38
N THR A 102 -8.70 4.64 -4.00
CA THR A 102 -9.83 5.26 -4.71
C THR A 102 -10.82 5.94 -3.76
N ALA A 103 -11.02 5.39 -2.56
CA ALA A 103 -11.86 6.00 -1.54
C ALA A 103 -11.28 7.32 -1.01
N LEU A 104 -9.95 7.44 -0.94
CA LEU A 104 -9.28 8.69 -0.57
C LEU A 104 -9.51 9.79 -1.61
N LEU A 105 -9.56 9.46 -2.91
CA LEU A 105 -9.97 10.43 -3.94
C LEU A 105 -11.39 10.94 -3.67
N ALA A 106 -12.35 10.03 -3.50
CA ALA A 106 -13.74 10.39 -3.25
C ALA A 106 -13.87 11.29 -2.01
N LYS A 107 -13.20 10.91 -0.91
CA LYS A 107 -13.14 11.70 0.33
C LYS A 107 -12.59 13.11 0.11
N ALA A 108 -11.53 13.24 -0.69
CA ALA A 108 -10.87 14.53 -0.93
C ALA A 108 -11.73 15.55 -1.70
N ILE A 109 -12.87 15.12 -2.25
CA ILE A 109 -13.87 15.98 -2.90
C ILE A 109 -15.26 15.84 -2.28
N ASP A 110 -15.32 15.36 -1.03
CA ASP A 110 -16.55 15.21 -0.22
C ASP A 110 -17.60 14.27 -0.84
N ILE A 111 -17.16 13.28 -1.63
CA ILE A 111 -18.00 12.20 -2.15
C ILE A 111 -17.91 10.99 -1.24
N ASP A 112 -19.06 10.39 -0.95
CA ASP A 112 -19.15 9.07 -0.31
C ASP A 112 -18.51 8.02 -1.23
N PRO A 113 -17.42 7.35 -0.83
CA PRO A 113 -16.74 6.34 -1.65
C PRO A 113 -17.66 5.19 -2.11
N ARG A 114 -18.76 4.93 -1.39
CA ARG A 114 -19.73 3.89 -1.74
C ARG A 114 -20.60 4.25 -2.95
N LYS A 115 -20.60 5.51 -3.38
CA LYS A 115 -21.29 5.97 -4.60
C LYS A 115 -20.44 5.83 -5.85
N MET A 116 -19.16 5.51 -5.71
CA MET A 116 -18.24 5.30 -6.81
C MET A 116 -18.56 3.99 -7.52
N ARG A 117 -18.48 3.99 -8.85
CA ARG A 117 -18.48 2.73 -9.59
C ARG A 117 -17.10 2.08 -9.47
N TYR A 118 -17.06 0.94 -8.81
CA TYR A 118 -15.84 0.18 -8.56
C TYR A 118 -15.96 -1.23 -9.12
N VAL A 119 -14.92 -1.69 -9.82
CA VAL A 119 -14.79 -3.08 -10.28
C VAL A 119 -13.58 -3.70 -9.60
N ALA A 120 -13.83 -4.77 -8.85
CA ALA A 120 -12.78 -5.57 -8.21
C ALA A 120 -12.20 -6.56 -9.22
N PHE A 121 -10.88 -6.66 -9.27
CA PHE A 121 -10.14 -7.67 -10.04
C PHE A 121 -9.25 -8.51 -9.10
N GLU A 122 -8.71 -9.62 -9.60
CA GLU A 122 -7.82 -10.48 -8.81
C GLU A 122 -6.46 -9.82 -8.52
N GLY A 123 -6.06 -8.80 -9.30
CA GLY A 123 -4.85 -8.02 -9.06
C GLY A 123 -4.57 -6.94 -10.11
N GLY A 124 -3.41 -6.27 -9.99
CA GLY A 124 -3.02 -5.15 -10.84
C GLY A 124 -2.94 -5.47 -12.34
N GLY A 125 -2.48 -6.67 -12.71
CA GLY A 125 -2.37 -7.07 -14.12
C GLY A 125 -3.72 -7.24 -14.84
N GLU A 126 -4.71 -7.83 -14.17
CA GLU A 126 -6.07 -7.93 -14.70
C GLU A 126 -6.73 -6.54 -14.78
N THR A 127 -6.52 -5.72 -13.75
CA THR A 127 -6.98 -4.33 -13.73
C THR A 127 -6.40 -3.53 -14.90
N LEU A 128 -5.10 -3.70 -15.18
CA LEU A 128 -4.44 -3.05 -16.32
C LEU A 128 -5.03 -3.52 -17.65
N THR A 129 -5.29 -4.82 -17.79
CA THR A 129 -5.93 -5.37 -19.00
C THR A 129 -7.32 -4.75 -19.21
N ALA A 130 -8.11 -4.63 -18.14
CA ALA A 130 -9.42 -3.98 -18.18
C ALA A 130 -9.33 -2.48 -18.52
N LEU A 131 -8.33 -1.78 -17.99
CA LEU A 131 -8.05 -0.39 -18.32
C LEU A 131 -7.74 -0.24 -19.81
N LEU A 132 -6.82 -1.04 -20.34
CA LEU A 132 -6.42 -0.98 -21.75
C LEU A 132 -7.56 -1.38 -22.70
N GLY A 133 -8.41 -2.31 -22.29
CA GLY A 133 -9.65 -2.68 -22.99
C GLY A 133 -10.79 -1.66 -22.86
N ASN A 134 -10.58 -0.55 -22.15
CA ASN A 134 -11.57 0.50 -21.91
C ASN A 134 -12.82 0.04 -21.13
N HIS A 135 -12.70 -1.03 -20.33
CA HIS A 135 -13.77 -1.52 -19.45
C HIS A 135 -13.87 -0.70 -18.15
N ILE A 136 -12.76 -0.07 -17.75
CA ILE A 136 -12.66 0.90 -16.65
C ILE A 136 -11.97 2.17 -17.16
N GLN A 137 -12.20 3.31 -16.51
CA GLN A 137 -11.58 4.59 -16.89
C GLN A 137 -10.34 4.89 -16.05
N VAL A 138 -10.30 4.36 -14.82
CA VAL A 138 -9.24 4.63 -13.86
C VAL A 138 -8.77 3.32 -13.25
N LEU A 139 -7.46 3.12 -13.23
CA LEU A 139 -6.78 2.08 -12.48
C LEU A 139 -6.24 2.66 -11.19
N SER A 140 -6.50 1.99 -10.07
CA SER A 140 -5.72 2.17 -8.85
C SER A 140 -4.82 0.96 -8.62
N GLY A 141 -3.59 1.22 -8.21
CA GLY A 141 -2.60 0.17 -7.99
C GLY A 141 -1.35 0.72 -7.31
N ASP A 142 -0.27 -0.04 -7.39
CA ASP A 142 1.05 0.33 -6.89
C ASP A 142 1.94 0.84 -8.03
N ILE A 143 2.82 1.80 -7.74
CA ILE A 143 3.70 2.36 -8.76
C ILE A 143 4.69 1.32 -9.30
N SER A 144 5.23 0.45 -8.44
CA SER A 144 6.21 -0.56 -8.85
C SER A 144 5.67 -1.54 -9.91
N GLU A 145 4.38 -1.90 -9.82
CA GLU A 145 3.71 -2.80 -10.77
C GLU A 145 3.50 -2.16 -12.14
N MET A 146 3.52 -0.84 -12.19
CA MET A 146 3.01 -0.07 -13.33
C MET A 146 4.14 0.61 -14.10
N THR A 147 5.29 0.83 -13.47
CA THR A 147 6.52 1.34 -14.08
C THR A 147 6.88 0.68 -15.42
N PRO A 148 6.81 -0.66 -15.59
CA PRO A 148 7.10 -1.27 -16.90
C PRO A 148 6.21 -0.76 -18.04
N TYR A 149 4.95 -0.44 -17.75
CA TYR A 149 3.95 -0.03 -18.74
C TYR A 149 3.91 1.47 -19.01
N ILE A 150 4.49 2.29 -18.12
CA ILE A 150 4.69 3.73 -18.37
C ILE A 150 5.58 3.90 -19.59
N ASN A 151 6.69 3.15 -19.62
CA ASN A 151 7.68 3.21 -20.70
C ASN A 151 7.12 2.75 -22.06
N GLU A 152 6.06 1.94 -22.06
CA GLU A 152 5.37 1.53 -23.29
C GLU A 152 4.41 2.59 -23.83
N GLY A 153 4.18 3.70 -23.10
CA GLY A 153 3.30 4.79 -23.52
C GLY A 153 1.81 4.44 -23.56
N LYS A 154 1.40 3.32 -22.95
CA LYS A 154 0.01 2.83 -22.98
C LYS A 154 -0.88 3.46 -21.91
N ILE A 155 -0.27 3.89 -20.80
CA ILE A 155 -0.96 4.49 -19.66
C ILE A 155 -0.34 5.84 -19.30
N ARG A 156 -1.11 6.68 -18.62
CA ARG A 156 -0.66 7.90 -17.96
C ARG A 156 -0.94 7.75 -16.47
N ILE A 157 0.10 7.88 -15.64
CA ILE A 157 -0.07 8.02 -14.20
C ILE A 157 -0.40 9.49 -13.90
N LEU A 158 -1.56 9.72 -13.29
CA LEU A 158 -2.05 11.06 -12.96
C LEU A 158 -1.49 11.55 -11.63
N ALA A 159 -1.27 10.65 -10.69
CA ALA A 159 -0.68 10.97 -9.40
C ALA A 159 -0.05 9.73 -8.75
N VAL A 160 1.05 9.96 -8.05
CA VAL A 160 1.56 9.05 -7.02
C VAL A 160 1.19 9.56 -5.63
N TYR A 161 0.92 8.65 -4.70
CA TYR A 161 0.50 8.94 -3.32
C TYR A 161 1.70 8.91 -2.37
N SER A 162 2.71 9.72 -2.69
CA SER A 162 3.89 9.94 -1.86
C SER A 162 3.96 11.41 -1.45
N ASP A 163 4.69 11.71 -0.37
CA ASP A 163 4.88 13.09 0.09
C ASP A 163 5.68 13.94 -0.89
N LYS A 164 6.61 13.32 -1.60
CA LYS A 164 7.48 13.94 -2.61
C LYS A 164 7.47 13.06 -3.85
N ARG A 165 7.81 13.66 -5.00
CA ARG A 165 7.99 12.91 -6.24
C ARG A 165 9.04 11.82 -6.05
N LEU A 166 8.84 10.71 -6.74
CA LEU A 166 9.73 9.56 -6.69
C LEU A 166 10.95 9.81 -7.60
N GLU A 167 12.08 9.24 -7.22
CA GLU A 167 13.32 9.30 -7.99
C GLU A 167 13.34 8.22 -9.09
N ASP A 168 14.50 7.89 -9.64
CA ASP A 168 14.71 6.74 -10.55
C ASP A 168 13.84 6.75 -11.83
N GLY A 169 13.73 7.91 -12.47
CA GLY A 169 12.99 8.09 -13.72
C GLY A 169 11.48 8.27 -13.53
N LEU A 170 11.01 8.41 -12.30
CA LEU A 170 9.60 8.69 -11.98
C LEU A 170 9.35 10.14 -11.55
N SER A 171 10.37 11.00 -11.61
CA SER A 171 10.32 12.41 -11.16
C SER A 171 9.35 13.28 -11.96
N ASP A 172 8.96 12.85 -13.16
CA ASP A 172 7.98 13.57 -13.99
C ASP A 172 6.54 13.35 -13.52
N ILE A 173 6.30 12.31 -12.71
CA ILE A 173 4.98 11.98 -12.19
C ILE A 173 4.69 12.88 -10.99
N PRO A 174 3.66 13.73 -11.04
CA PRO A 174 3.29 14.57 -9.91
C PRO A 174 2.73 13.72 -8.77
N THR A 175 2.91 14.20 -7.54
CA THR A 175 2.20 13.68 -6.38
C THR A 175 0.74 14.15 -6.37
N ALA A 176 -0.11 13.50 -5.59
CA ALA A 176 -1.45 14.03 -5.31
C ALA A 176 -1.39 15.37 -4.54
N LYS A 177 -0.41 15.53 -3.63
CA LYS A 177 -0.22 16.73 -2.80
C LYS A 177 0.12 17.97 -3.62
N GLU A 178 1.03 17.84 -4.59
CA GLU A 178 1.35 18.92 -5.53
C GLU A 178 0.13 19.39 -6.33
N GLN A 179 -0.88 18.53 -6.48
CA GLN A 179 -2.11 18.81 -7.21
C GLN A 179 -3.26 19.27 -6.30
N GLY A 180 -2.98 19.50 -5.00
CA GLY A 180 -3.95 20.05 -4.04
C GLY A 180 -4.76 19.02 -3.26
N TYR A 181 -4.40 17.73 -3.32
CA TYR A 181 -5.07 16.66 -2.59
C TYR A 181 -4.10 16.05 -1.57
N ASP A 182 -4.40 16.19 -0.27
CA ASP A 182 -3.58 15.64 0.82
C ASP A 182 -3.78 14.11 0.95
N ILE A 183 -3.25 13.39 -0.04
CA ILE A 183 -3.36 11.94 -0.18
C ILE A 183 -1.96 11.35 -0.25
N VAL A 184 -1.66 10.51 0.73
CA VAL A 184 -0.41 9.75 0.85
C VAL A 184 -0.77 8.32 1.21
N TRP A 185 -0.14 7.35 0.54
CA TRP A 185 -0.39 5.92 0.71
C TRP A 185 0.89 5.12 0.46
N PRO A 186 1.80 5.10 1.45
CA PRO A 186 2.97 4.23 1.40
C PRO A 186 2.52 2.80 1.67
N ILE A 187 3.03 1.84 0.91
CA ILE A 187 2.86 0.42 1.18
C ILE A 187 4.19 -0.10 1.72
N ILE A 188 4.35 0.01 3.04
CA ILE A 188 5.52 -0.54 3.72
C ILE A 188 5.60 -2.05 3.49
N ARG A 189 6.83 -2.57 3.35
CA ARG A 189 7.13 -3.99 3.34
C ARG A 189 8.20 -4.26 4.39
N GLY A 190 8.03 -5.32 5.16
CA GLY A 190 8.96 -5.60 6.26
C GLY A 190 8.76 -6.96 6.90
N PHE A 191 9.40 -7.15 8.04
CA PHE A 191 9.36 -8.36 8.83
C PHE A 191 8.96 -8.09 10.28
N TYR A 192 8.35 -9.09 10.92
CA TYR A 192 8.15 -9.15 12.36
C TYR A 192 8.57 -10.51 12.92
N MET A 193 8.69 -10.59 14.23
CA MET A 193 9.00 -11.80 15.00
C MET A 193 7.92 -12.11 16.02
N GLY A 194 7.96 -13.32 16.59
CA GLY A 194 7.05 -13.72 17.66
C GLY A 194 7.15 -12.82 18.91
N PRO A 195 6.05 -12.66 19.68
CA PRO A 195 5.98 -11.74 20.82
C PRO A 195 6.90 -12.10 22.00
N LYS A 196 7.35 -13.35 22.08
CA LYS A 196 8.19 -13.88 23.16
C LYS A 196 9.63 -14.14 22.75
N VAL A 197 10.04 -13.73 21.54
CA VAL A 197 11.45 -13.76 21.14
C VAL A 197 12.25 -12.90 22.12
N SER A 198 13.41 -13.39 22.55
CA SER A 198 14.23 -12.70 23.55
C SER A 198 14.75 -11.36 23.01
N ASP A 199 15.04 -10.40 23.90
CA ASP A 199 15.62 -9.12 23.47
C ASP A 199 16.99 -9.31 22.81
N ALA A 200 17.77 -10.29 23.27
CA ALA A 200 19.06 -10.62 22.68
C ALA A 200 18.91 -11.07 21.22
N ASP A 201 18.02 -12.02 20.94
CA ASP A 201 17.79 -12.54 19.59
C ASP A 201 17.17 -11.47 18.68
N TYR A 202 16.21 -10.70 19.20
CA TYR A 202 15.58 -9.61 18.47
C TYR A 202 16.59 -8.53 18.09
N ASN A 203 17.44 -8.11 19.03
CA ASN A 203 18.45 -7.08 18.77
C ASN A 203 19.52 -7.55 17.78
N GLN A 204 19.89 -8.84 17.80
CA GLN A 204 20.78 -9.41 16.77
C GLN A 204 20.18 -9.27 15.37
N TRP A 205 18.88 -9.53 15.19
CA TRP A 205 18.22 -9.33 13.92
C TRP A 205 18.11 -7.86 13.53
N VAL A 206 17.80 -6.96 14.48
CA VAL A 206 17.76 -5.52 14.23
C VAL A 206 19.11 -5.03 13.71
N GLU A 207 20.21 -5.39 14.39
CA GLU A 207 21.57 -5.05 13.95
C GLU A 207 21.91 -5.63 12.58
N ALA A 208 21.48 -6.86 12.29
CA ALA A 208 21.67 -7.49 10.99
C ALA A 208 20.95 -6.71 9.87
N PHE A 209 19.69 -6.31 10.08
CA PHE A 209 18.95 -5.49 9.12
C PHE A 209 19.54 -4.10 8.95
N GLN A 210 19.99 -3.46 10.04
CA GLN A 210 20.66 -2.17 9.97
C GLN A 210 21.93 -2.24 9.12
N LYS A 211 22.74 -3.28 9.28
CA LYS A 211 23.93 -3.50 8.43
C LYS A 211 23.55 -3.79 6.98
N LEU A 212 22.57 -4.66 6.76
CA LEU A 212 22.09 -5.04 5.43
C LEU A 212 21.59 -3.82 4.65
N GLN A 213 20.80 -2.94 5.27
CA GLN A 213 20.23 -1.77 4.63
C GLN A 213 21.27 -0.75 4.15
N GLN A 214 22.49 -0.79 4.69
CA GLN A 214 23.58 0.08 4.26
C GLN A 214 24.34 -0.45 3.04
N THR A 215 24.16 -1.72 2.66
CA THR A 215 24.93 -2.29 1.56
C THR A 215 24.36 -1.90 0.20
N ASP A 216 25.25 -1.71 -0.77
CA ASP A 216 24.86 -1.38 -2.14
C ASP A 216 24.16 -2.55 -2.83
N GLU A 217 24.48 -3.79 -2.45
CA GLU A 217 23.76 -4.97 -2.92
C GLU A 217 22.31 -4.94 -2.49
N PHE A 218 22.01 -4.54 -1.25
CA PHE A 218 20.65 -4.44 -0.77
C PHE A 218 19.88 -3.32 -1.48
N LYS A 219 20.49 -2.13 -1.63
CA LYS A 219 19.89 -1.02 -2.40
C LYS A 219 19.54 -1.47 -3.83
N LYS A 220 20.47 -2.12 -4.51
CA LYS A 220 20.24 -2.67 -5.86
C LYS A 220 19.13 -3.71 -5.88
N GLN A 221 19.05 -4.60 -4.89
CA GLN A 221 17.97 -5.58 -4.80
C GLN A 221 16.61 -4.93 -4.50
N ARG A 222 16.59 -3.84 -3.72
CA ARG A 222 15.40 -3.03 -3.42
C ARG A 222 14.89 -2.34 -4.69
N GLU A 223 15.78 -1.67 -5.43
CA GLU A 223 15.49 -1.01 -6.71
C GLU A 223 15.01 -1.98 -7.79
N LEU A 224 15.64 -3.15 -7.93
CA LEU A 224 15.23 -4.19 -8.89
C LEU A 224 13.80 -4.71 -8.65
N ARG A 225 13.27 -4.52 -7.43
CA ARG A 225 11.90 -4.87 -7.05
C ARG A 225 10.95 -3.67 -7.09
N GLY A 226 11.42 -2.52 -7.57
CA GLY A 226 10.65 -1.28 -7.63
C GLY A 226 10.31 -0.69 -6.28
N LEU A 227 11.08 -1.03 -5.23
CA LEU A 227 10.83 -0.52 -3.88
C LEU A 227 11.68 0.73 -3.59
N PHE A 228 11.08 1.67 -2.90
CA PHE A 228 11.69 2.92 -2.47
C PHE A 228 12.29 2.78 -1.08
N GLU A 229 13.25 3.63 -0.77
CA GLU A 229 13.95 3.56 0.49
C GLU A 229 13.00 3.88 1.64
N TYR A 230 12.95 2.96 2.59
CA TYR A 230 12.19 3.11 3.81
C TYR A 230 12.85 2.23 4.86
N ASN A 231 13.91 2.73 5.49
CA ASN A 231 14.80 1.97 6.36
C ASN A 231 14.46 2.21 7.84
N LEU A 232 13.32 1.67 8.28
CA LEU A 232 12.91 1.68 9.69
C LEU A 232 13.26 0.34 10.32
N THR A 233 13.80 0.36 11.53
CA THR A 233 14.12 -0.86 12.29
C THR A 233 13.72 -0.72 13.75
N GLY A 234 13.47 -1.86 14.39
CA GLY A 234 13.20 -1.92 15.82
C GLY A 234 12.05 -1.00 16.26
N GLN A 235 12.35 -0.15 17.25
CA GLN A 235 11.37 0.76 17.86
C GLN A 235 10.82 1.80 16.87
N GLU A 236 11.61 2.24 15.89
CA GLU A 236 11.13 3.20 14.88
C GLU A 236 10.05 2.57 14.02
N LEU A 237 10.26 1.31 13.61
CA LEU A 237 9.26 0.56 12.85
C LEU A 237 8.02 0.27 13.70
N ASP A 238 8.18 -0.15 14.95
CA ASP A 238 7.04 -0.38 15.87
C ASP A 238 6.17 0.88 16.01
N SER A 239 6.81 2.03 16.20
CA SER A 239 6.12 3.33 16.33
C SER A 239 5.38 3.70 15.04
N TYR A 240 6.03 3.51 13.88
CA TYR A 240 5.42 3.74 12.58
C TYR A 240 4.20 2.83 12.36
N VAL A 241 4.34 1.52 12.59
CA VAL A 241 3.26 0.55 12.36
C VAL A 241 2.04 0.86 13.22
N LYS A 242 2.24 1.19 14.50
CA LYS A 242 1.14 1.56 15.40
C LYS A 242 0.40 2.81 14.94
N LYS A 243 1.15 3.82 14.49
CA LYS A 243 0.57 5.04 13.92
C LYS A 243 -0.23 4.73 12.64
N GLU A 244 0.33 3.93 11.75
CA GLU A 244 -0.32 3.59 10.48
C GLU A 244 -1.59 2.77 10.68
N ILE A 245 -1.59 1.83 11.62
CA ILE A 245 -2.76 1.04 11.97
C ILE A 245 -3.87 1.92 12.55
N GLU A 246 -3.56 2.92 13.38
CA GLU A 246 -4.56 3.85 13.87
C GLU A 246 -5.15 4.68 12.72
N GLN A 247 -4.32 5.18 11.80
CA GLN A 247 -4.81 5.90 10.62
C GLN A 247 -5.72 5.03 9.74
N TYR A 248 -5.33 3.78 9.48
CA TYR A 248 -6.17 2.83 8.75
C TYR A 248 -7.48 2.54 9.47
N ARG A 249 -7.47 2.44 10.80
CA ARG A 249 -8.66 2.22 11.62
C ARG A 249 -9.63 3.39 11.54
N GLU A 250 -9.13 4.62 11.62
CA GLU A 250 -9.93 5.85 11.43
C GLU A 250 -10.54 5.92 10.03
N GLN A 251 -9.75 5.66 8.98
CA GLN A 251 -10.24 5.67 7.61
C GLN A 251 -11.26 4.56 7.34
N ALA A 252 -11.00 3.34 7.83
CA ALA A 252 -11.93 2.22 7.69
C ALA A 252 -13.29 2.53 8.35
N ARG A 253 -13.29 3.16 9.54
CA ARG A 253 -14.52 3.64 10.20
C ARG A 253 -15.21 4.72 9.37
N ALA A 254 -14.45 5.72 8.92
CA ALA A 254 -15.00 6.83 8.11
C ALA A 254 -15.66 6.33 6.81
N PHE A 255 -15.17 5.21 6.26
CA PHE A 255 -15.71 4.58 5.06
C PHE A 255 -16.76 3.48 5.34
N GLY A 256 -17.10 3.23 6.60
CA GLY A 256 -18.10 2.24 7.00
C GLY A 256 -17.65 0.78 6.80
N LEU A 257 -16.34 0.53 6.77
CA LEU A 257 -15.73 -0.81 6.65
C LEU A 257 -15.56 -1.51 8.00
N ALA A 258 -15.49 -0.75 9.09
CA ALA A 258 -15.35 -1.25 10.45
C ALA A 258 -16.45 -0.63 11.34
N LYS A 259 -17.01 -1.45 12.25
CA LYS A 259 -17.97 -1.00 13.26
C LYS A 259 -17.27 -0.28 14.42
#